data_AF-A0A0S8I8E0-F1
#
_entry.id   AF-A0A0S8I8E0-F1
#
_cell.length_a   1.000
_cell.length_b   1.000
_cell.length_c   1.000
_cell.angle_alpha   90.00
_cell.angle_beta   90.00
_cell.angle_gamma   90.00
#
_symmetry.space_group_name_H-M   'P 1'
#
loop_
_entity.id
_entity.type
_entity.pdbx_description
1 polymer ?
#
loop_
_entity_poly.entity_id
_entity_poly.type
_entity_poly.pdbx_seq_one_letter_code
_entity_poly.pdbx_strand_id
1 'polypeptide(L)'
;MNSLLEILGASVIGSLLILALITSLFTASDTNFLLGRDLAVQKSTAIVADIIDMDLGKCGLGLEDSTNAIVTADSTQLLFLSDIDGNGTVDSVYYYMQAGTDMDGNAITVLKRRASTEAGEGASFG
;
A
#
# COMPACT_ATOMS: atom_id res chain seq x y z
N MET A 1 48.47 -16.89 43.40
CA MET A 1 47.21 -16.71 42.66
C MET A 1 46.71 -15.32 42.98
N ASN A 2 46.83 -14.39 42.04
CA ASN A 2 46.49 -12.99 42.28
C ASN A 2 45.03 -12.77 41.87
N SER A 3 44.11 -13.27 42.69
CA SER A 3 42.67 -13.35 42.41
C SER A 3 42.03 -11.99 42.08
N LEU A 4 42.62 -10.88 42.54
CA LEU A 4 42.14 -9.54 42.22
C LEU A 4 42.36 -9.19 40.74
N LEU A 5 43.51 -9.56 40.18
CA LEU A 5 43.82 -9.30 38.77
C LEU A 5 42.95 -10.16 37.83
N GLU A 6 42.66 -11.39 38.24
CA GLU A 6 41.77 -12.31 37.52
C GLU A 6 40.32 -11.78 37.47
N ILE A 7 39.82 -11.24 38.59
CA ILE A 7 38.49 -10.61 38.67
C ILE A 7 38.41 -9.34 37.81
N LEU A 8 39.44 -8.48 37.85
CA LEU A 8 39.47 -7.26 37.04
C LEU A 8 39.51 -7.59 35.54
N GLY A 9 40.34 -8.55 35.12
CA GLY A 9 40.40 -9.00 33.73
C GLY A 9 39.07 -9.57 33.21
N ALA A 10 38.41 -10.41 34.02
CA ALA A 10 37.10 -10.97 33.67
C ALA A 10 36.01 -9.90 33.59
N SER A 11 36.03 -8.90 34.49
CA SER A 11 35.04 -7.82 34.48
C SER A 11 35.12 -6.92 33.24
N VAL A 12 36.33 -6.62 32.77
CA VAL A 12 36.54 -5.81 31.56
C VAL A 12 36.06 -6.57 30.32
N ILE A 13 36.47 -7.84 30.17
CA ILE A 13 36.04 -8.67 29.05
C ILE A 13 34.53 -8.88 29.06
N GLY A 14 33.93 -9.11 30.24
CA GLY A 14 32.49 -9.23 30.41
C GLY A 14 31.74 -7.95 30.02
N SER A 15 32.27 -6.78 30.41
CA SER A 15 31.65 -5.49 30.06
C SER A 15 31.69 -5.20 28.56
N LEU A 16 32.79 -5.54 27.88
CA LEU A 16 32.92 -5.39 26.43
C LEU A 16 31.97 -6.33 25.69
N LEU A 17 31.81 -7.56 26.19
CA LEU A 17 30.85 -8.51 25.63
C LEU A 17 29.41 -8.02 25.79
N ILE A 18 29.05 -7.53 26.98
CA ILE A 18 27.71 -6.96 27.22
C ILE A 18 27.46 -5.76 26.32
N LEU A 19 28.45 -4.86 26.16
CA LEU A 19 28.33 -3.72 25.28
C LEU A 19 28.12 -4.15 23.82
N ALA A 20 28.89 -5.13 23.35
CA ALA A 20 28.74 -5.67 22.00
C ALA A 20 27.34 -6.28 21.79
N LEU A 21 26.83 -7.02 22.77
CA LEU A 21 25.47 -7.60 22.72
C LEU A 21 24.38 -6.52 22.69
N ILE A 22 24.53 -5.47 23.49
CA ILE A 22 23.60 -4.33 23.50
C ILE A 22 23.60 -3.64 22.14
N THR A 23 24.77 -3.37 21.55
CA THR A 23 24.84 -2.77 20.21
C THR A 23 24.23 -3.68 19.15
N SER A 24 24.43 -4.99 19.25
CA SER A 24 23.83 -5.94 18.32
C SER A 24 22.32 -5.99 18.44
N LEU A 25 21.78 -5.87 19.66
CA LEU A 25 20.34 -5.84 19.91
C LEU A 25 19.71 -4.57 19.31
N PHE A 26 20.34 -3.41 19.49
CA PHE A 26 19.85 -2.16 18.89
C PHE A 26 19.87 -2.24 17.35
N THR A 27 20.97 -2.68 16.75
CA THR A 27 21.05 -2.86 15.29
C THR A 27 20.02 -3.84 14.77
N ALA A 28 19.80 -4.97 15.46
CA ALA A 28 18.78 -5.94 15.08
C ALA A 28 17.37 -5.34 15.21
N SER A 29 17.09 -4.57 16.25
CA SER A 29 15.81 -3.89 16.44
C SER A 29 15.53 -2.89 15.32
N ASP A 30 16.51 -2.04 15.00
CA ASP A 30 16.38 -1.04 13.93
C ASP A 30 16.18 -1.71 12.57
N THR A 31 16.91 -2.79 12.30
CA THR A 31 16.76 -3.56 11.05
C THR A 31 15.36 -4.16 10.94
N ASN A 32 14.85 -4.77 12.02
CA ASN A 32 13.50 -5.33 12.01
C ASN A 32 12.42 -4.25 11.84
N PHE A 33 12.61 -3.08 12.44
CA PHE A 33 11.68 -1.95 12.27
C PHE A 33 11.64 -1.47 10.81
N LEU A 34 12.81 -1.28 10.19
CA LEU A 34 12.89 -0.87 8.78
C LEU A 34 12.30 -1.93 7.84
N LEU A 35 12.68 -3.19 8.00
CA LEU A 35 12.13 -4.30 7.20
C LEU A 35 10.62 -4.45 7.37
N GLY A 36 10.10 -4.24 8.58
CA GLY A 36 8.67 -4.26 8.86
C GLY A 36 7.91 -3.16 8.12
N ARG A 37 8.49 -1.95 8.02
CA ARG A 37 7.91 -0.83 7.27
C ARG A 37 7.92 -1.11 5.76
N ASP A 38 9.03 -1.59 5.21
CA ASP A 38 9.13 -1.92 3.79
C ASP A 38 8.14 -3.02 3.41
N LEU A 39 8.00 -4.04 4.25
CA LEU A 39 7.03 -5.10 4.05
C LEU A 39 5.58 -4.58 4.10
N ALA A 40 5.28 -3.64 4.99
CA ALA A 40 3.95 -3.04 5.08
C ALA A 40 3.60 -2.26 3.81
N VAL A 41 4.53 -1.47 3.27
CA VAL A 41 4.36 -0.75 2.00
C VAL A 41 4.16 -1.72 0.85
N GLN A 42 5.00 -2.75 0.73
CA GLN A 42 4.88 -3.77 -0.32
C GLN A 42 3.52 -4.48 -0.27
N LYS A 43 3.05 -4.87 0.92
CA LYS A 43 1.72 -5.47 1.09
C LYS A 43 0.60 -4.53 0.70
N SER A 44 0.67 -3.26 1.10
CA SER A 44 -0.34 -2.26 0.71
C SER A 44 -0.38 -2.07 -0.81
N THR A 45 0.78 -2.01 -1.47
CA THR A 45 0.86 -1.91 -2.93
C THR A 45 0.27 -3.14 -3.61
N ALA A 46 0.57 -4.35 -3.10
CA ALA A 46 -0.01 -5.59 -3.62
C ALA A 46 -1.53 -5.61 -3.49
N ILE A 47 -2.08 -5.22 -2.33
CA ILE A 47 -3.55 -5.14 -2.13
C ILE A 47 -4.19 -4.15 -3.12
N VAL A 48 -3.58 -2.98 -3.33
CA VAL A 48 -4.10 -2.01 -4.30
C VAL A 48 -4.06 -2.56 -5.72
N ALA A 49 -2.98 -3.26 -6.09
CA ALA A 49 -2.88 -3.92 -7.39
C ALA A 49 -3.96 -5.00 -7.57
N ASP A 50 -4.20 -5.83 -6.55
CA ASP A 50 -5.25 -6.86 -6.57
C ASP A 50 -6.65 -6.26 -6.69
N ILE A 51 -6.93 -5.13 -6.02
CA ILE A 51 -8.20 -4.41 -6.15
C ILE A 51 -8.40 -3.92 -7.58
N ILE A 52 -7.37 -3.32 -8.19
CA ILE A 52 -7.43 -2.84 -9.57
C ILE A 52 -7.63 -4.00 -10.53
N ASP A 53 -6.90 -5.11 -10.36
CA ASP A 53 -7.02 -6.29 -11.22
C ASP A 53 -8.42 -6.91 -11.12
N MET A 54 -8.97 -7.02 -9.91
CA MET A 54 -10.32 -7.51 -9.69
C MET A 54 -11.38 -6.61 -10.36
N ASP A 55 -11.24 -5.30 -10.21
CA ASP A 55 -12.14 -4.31 -10.79
C ASP A 55 -12.11 -4.33 -12.32
N LEU A 56 -10.91 -4.32 -12.89
CA LEU A 56 -10.73 -4.37 -14.35
C LEU A 56 -11.17 -5.72 -14.91
N GLY A 57 -10.93 -6.82 -14.20
CA GLY A 57 -11.40 -8.16 -14.57
C GLY A 57 -12.92 -8.29 -14.57
N LYS A 58 -13.62 -7.49 -13.76
CA LYS A 58 -15.08 -7.42 -13.74
C LYS A 58 -15.65 -6.36 -14.69
N CYS A 59 -14.82 -5.61 -15.41
CA CYS A 59 -15.30 -4.61 -16.36
C CYS A 59 -16.25 -5.25 -17.38
N GLY A 60 -17.46 -4.71 -17.52
CA GLY A 60 -18.48 -5.26 -18.42
C GLY A 60 -19.34 -6.39 -17.85
N LEU A 61 -19.11 -6.81 -16.61
CA LEU A 61 -19.93 -7.80 -15.92
C LEU A 61 -21.31 -7.21 -15.61
N GLY A 62 -22.38 -7.97 -15.85
CA GLY A 62 -23.76 -7.54 -15.59
C GLY A 62 -24.41 -6.69 -16.70
N LEU A 63 -23.68 -6.34 -17.76
CA LEU A 63 -24.24 -5.68 -18.94
C LEU A 63 -24.75 -6.71 -19.97
N GLU A 64 -25.93 -6.45 -20.55
CA GLU A 64 -26.48 -7.26 -21.66
C GLU A 64 -25.65 -7.12 -22.94
N ASP A 65 -24.98 -5.97 -23.12
CA ASP A 65 -24.05 -5.70 -24.22
C ASP A 65 -22.76 -5.07 -23.68
N SER A 66 -21.69 -5.88 -23.60
CA SER A 66 -20.39 -5.45 -23.08
C SER A 66 -19.66 -4.43 -23.97
N THR A 67 -20.17 -4.14 -25.16
CA THR A 67 -19.52 -3.22 -26.11
C THR A 67 -19.42 -1.78 -25.58
N ASN A 68 -20.30 -1.38 -24.65
CA ASN A 68 -20.31 -0.06 -24.02
C ASN A 68 -19.84 -0.07 -22.56
N ALA A 69 -19.11 -1.11 -22.14
CA ALA A 69 -18.66 -1.24 -20.76
C ALA A 69 -17.65 -0.15 -20.34
N ILE A 70 -16.87 0.41 -21.29
CA ILE A 70 -15.91 1.48 -21.03
C ILE A 70 -16.51 2.80 -21.51
N VAL A 71 -16.76 3.71 -20.57
CA VAL A 71 -17.36 5.03 -20.84
C VAL A 71 -16.28 6.07 -21.18
N THR A 72 -15.14 6.02 -20.50
CA THR A 72 -14.01 6.93 -20.75
C THR A 72 -12.71 6.24 -20.38
N ALA A 73 -11.71 6.31 -21.26
CA ALA A 73 -10.35 5.86 -20.98
C ALA A 73 -9.37 6.88 -21.59
N ASP A 74 -8.73 7.65 -20.72
CA ASP A 74 -7.68 8.61 -21.08
C ASP A 74 -6.46 8.38 -20.17
N SER A 75 -5.35 9.03 -20.50
CA SER A 75 -4.09 9.05 -19.76
C SER A 75 -4.21 9.41 -18.27
N THR A 76 -5.29 10.06 -17.85
CA THR A 76 -5.50 10.56 -16.48
C THR A 76 -6.73 9.99 -15.77
N GLN A 77 -7.62 9.31 -16.50
CA GLN A 77 -8.89 8.86 -15.96
C GLN A 77 -9.45 7.64 -16.70
N LEU A 78 -10.16 6.80 -15.96
CA LEU A 78 -10.83 5.62 -16.47
C LEU A 78 -12.22 5.52 -15.82
N LEU A 79 -13.26 5.42 -16.63
CA LEU A 79 -14.65 5.20 -16.22
C LEU A 79 -15.17 3.97 -16.93
N PHE A 80 -15.61 2.97 -16.18
CA PHE A 80 -16.25 1.78 -16.72
C PHE A 80 -17.45 1.34 -15.89
N LEU A 81 -18.30 0.54 -16.51
CA LEU A 81 -19.52 0.00 -15.96
C LEU A 81 -19.31 -1.48 -15.62
N SER A 82 -19.73 -1.87 -14.42
CA SER A 82 -19.59 -3.24 -13.93
C SER A 82 -20.50 -3.47 -12.73
N ASP A 83 -21.15 -4.63 -12.66
CA ASP A 83 -21.69 -5.15 -11.41
C ASP A 83 -20.53 -5.69 -10.54
N ILE A 84 -19.85 -4.80 -9.82
CA ILE A 84 -18.67 -5.17 -9.01
C ILE A 84 -19.08 -6.07 -7.84
N ASP A 85 -20.23 -5.77 -7.24
CA ASP A 85 -20.71 -6.39 -6.02
C ASP A 85 -21.53 -7.68 -6.29
N GLY A 86 -21.81 -7.98 -7.56
CA GLY A 86 -22.57 -9.16 -7.97
C GLY A 86 -24.03 -9.10 -7.51
N ASN A 87 -24.58 -7.90 -7.38
CA ASN A 87 -25.92 -7.65 -6.86
C ASN A 87 -26.99 -7.54 -7.98
N GLY A 88 -26.59 -7.69 -9.25
CA GLY A 88 -27.46 -7.58 -10.42
C GLY A 88 -27.72 -6.15 -10.89
N THR A 89 -27.10 -5.15 -10.24
CA THR A 89 -27.15 -3.74 -10.63
C THR A 89 -25.79 -3.34 -11.20
N VAL A 90 -25.79 -2.60 -12.31
CA VAL A 90 -24.56 -2.12 -12.92
C VAL A 90 -24.09 -0.87 -12.18
N ASP A 91 -22.88 -0.91 -11.62
CA ASP A 91 -22.22 0.23 -10.98
C ASP A 91 -21.31 0.97 -11.97
N SER A 92 -21.04 2.25 -11.67
CA SER A 92 -20.02 3.06 -12.37
C SER A 92 -18.76 3.17 -11.53
N VAL A 93 -17.62 2.80 -12.10
CA VAL A 93 -16.31 2.80 -11.45
C VAL A 93 -15.42 3.85 -12.09
N TYR A 94 -15.07 4.87 -11.32
CA TYR A 94 -14.28 6.00 -11.76
C TYR A 94 -12.91 6.03 -11.08
N TYR A 95 -11.88 5.96 -11.91
CA TYR A 95 -10.48 6.13 -11.55
C TYR A 95 -9.99 7.48 -12.09
N TYR A 96 -9.34 8.28 -11.26
CA TYR A 96 -8.78 9.57 -11.68
C TYR A 96 -7.50 9.91 -10.94
N MET A 97 -6.62 10.61 -11.63
CA MET A 97 -5.40 11.17 -11.05
C MET A 97 -5.71 12.51 -10.36
N GLN A 98 -5.27 12.65 -9.12
CA GLN A 98 -5.36 13.91 -8.39
C GLN A 98 -3.98 14.31 -7.86
N ALA A 99 -3.65 15.60 -7.98
CA ALA A 99 -2.48 16.14 -7.30
C ALA A 99 -2.66 16.00 -5.78
N GLY A 100 -1.61 15.54 -5.13
CA GLY A 100 -1.52 15.39 -3.69
C GLY A 100 -0.15 15.84 -3.19
N THR A 101 0.05 15.67 -1.89
CA THR A 101 1.30 16.00 -1.23
C THR A 101 1.70 14.81 -0.39
N ASP A 102 2.96 14.38 -0.49
CA ASP A 102 3.49 13.35 0.39
C ASP A 102 3.69 13.89 1.82
N MET A 103 4.17 13.04 2.73
CA MET A 103 4.42 13.43 4.12
C MET A 103 5.57 14.44 4.27
N ASP A 104 6.39 14.62 3.24
CA ASP A 104 7.55 15.51 3.20
C ASP A 104 7.26 16.84 2.49
N GLY A 105 6.02 17.04 2.01
CA GLY A 105 5.61 18.28 1.33
C GLY A 105 5.84 18.29 -0.18
N ASN A 106 6.28 17.18 -0.79
CA ASN A 106 6.51 17.11 -2.23
C ASN A 106 5.20 16.85 -2.97
N ALA A 107 5.06 17.46 -4.15
CA ALA A 107 3.95 17.20 -5.05
C ALA A 107 4.00 15.76 -5.57
N ILE A 108 2.91 15.03 -5.38
CA ILE A 108 2.72 13.67 -5.89
C ILE A 108 1.41 13.58 -6.67
N THR A 109 1.32 12.62 -7.57
CA THR A 109 0.05 12.28 -8.24
C THR A 109 -0.51 11.02 -7.61
N VAL A 110 -1.73 11.10 -7.10
CA VAL A 110 -2.41 9.99 -6.42
C VAL A 110 -3.54 9.48 -7.30
N LEU A 111 -3.58 8.17 -7.55
CA LEU A 111 -4.71 7.52 -8.18
C LEU A 111 -5.82 7.33 -7.15
N LYS A 112 -7.02 7.85 -7.44
CA LYS A 112 -8.21 7.67 -6.61
C LYS A 112 -9.25 6.86 -7.36
N ARG A 113 -10.01 6.08 -6.60
CA ARG A 113 -11.15 5.27 -7.05
C ARG A 113 -12.44 5.78 -6.41
N ARG A 114 -13.51 5.89 -7.18
CA ARG A 114 -14.88 6.12 -6.73
C ARG A 114 -15.79 5.11 -7.41
N ALA A 115 -16.67 4.46 -6.66
CA ALA A 115 -17.71 3.59 -7.19
C ALA A 115 -19.07 4.20 -6.84
N SER A 116 -20.01 4.20 -7.79
CA SER A 116 -21.38 4.68 -7.60
C SER A 116 -22.38 3.65 -8.10
N THR A 117 -23.41 3.38 -7.30
CA THR A 117 -24.48 2.41 -7.57
C THR A 117 -25.62 2.96 -8.41
N GLU A 118 -25.57 4.25 -8.75
CA GLU A 118 -26.57 4.87 -9.61
C GLU A 118 -26.04 4.95 -11.05
N ALA A 119 -26.42 3.96 -11.86
CA ALA A 119 -26.26 4.01 -13.31
C ALA A 119 -27.11 5.15 -13.88
N GLY A 120 -26.56 6.38 -13.95
CA GLY A 120 -27.13 7.44 -14.77
C GLY A 120 -27.25 8.84 -14.17
N GLU A 121 -26.94 9.08 -12.89
CA GLU A 121 -26.75 10.46 -12.44
C GLU A 121 -25.35 10.93 -12.82
N GLY A 122 -25.32 11.64 -13.95
CA GLY A 122 -24.33 12.64 -14.33
C GLY A 122 -22.92 12.44 -13.80
N ALA A 123 -22.00 12.21 -14.73
CA ALA A 123 -20.63 12.70 -14.62
C ALA A 123 -20.57 14.24 -14.48
N SER A 124 -21.16 14.78 -13.41
CA SER A 124 -20.82 16.07 -12.83
C SER A 124 -19.73 15.81 -11.79
N PHE A 125 -18.61 15.28 -12.26
CA PHE A 125 -17.36 15.27 -11.52
C PHE A 125 -16.67 16.60 -11.84
N GLY A 126 -17.09 17.64 -11.12
CA GLY A 126 -16.38 18.92 -11.10
C GLY A 126 -15.05 18.84 -10.36
#